data_AF-X0SBT1-F1
#
_entry.id   AF-X0SBT1-F1
#
_cell.length_a   1.000
_cell.length_b   1.000
_cell.length_c   1.000
_cell.angle_alpha   90.00
_cell.angle_beta   90.00
_cell.angle_gamma   90.00
#
_symmetry.space_group_name_H-M   'P 1'
#
loop_
_entity.id
_entity.type
_entity.pdbx_description
1 polymer ?
#
loop_
_entity_poly.entity_id
_entity_poly.type
_entity_poly.pdbx_seq_one_letter_code
_entity_poly.pdbx_strand_id
1 'polypeptide(L)' 'MGAYGGTVEASKSYFGGPVCETIVAGDINGDCKVNFVDFALMALHWLEDNNP' A
#
# COMPACT_ATOMS: atom_id res chain seq x y z
N MET A 1 -6.57 21.05 -6.10
CA MET A 1 -5.27 20.78 -5.47
C MET A 1 -5.42 21.08 -3.98
N GLY A 2 -5.37 20.07 -3.11
CA GLY A 2 -5.51 20.25 -1.66
C GLY A 2 -4.34 21.03 -1.06
N ALA A 3 -4.52 21.59 0.14
CA ALA A 3 -3.60 22.52 0.81
C ALA A 3 -2.14 22.04 0.98
N TYR A 4 -1.86 20.75 0.75
CA TYR A 4 -0.56 20.13 0.97
C TYR A 4 0.17 19.73 -0.32
N GLY A 5 -0.33 20.05 -1.52
CA GLY A 5 0.13 19.52 -2.82
C GLY A 5 1.59 19.77 -3.27
N GLY A 6 2.52 20.11 -2.37
CA GLY A 6 3.95 20.29 -2.65
C GLY A 6 4.88 20.00 -1.48
N THR A 7 4.40 19.39 -0.38
CA THR A 7 5.24 18.98 0.75
C THR A 7 5.54 17.48 0.70
N VAL A 8 6.54 16.99 1.44
CA VAL A 8 6.89 15.55 1.46
C VAL A 8 5.75 14.67 1.99
N GLU A 9 4.82 15.26 2.74
CA GLU A 9 3.60 14.65 3.26
C GLU A 9 2.54 14.43 2.17
N ALA A 10 2.59 15.20 1.08
CA ALA A 10 1.66 15.08 -0.05
C ALA A 10 1.90 13.83 -0.89
N SER A 11 3.15 13.34 -0.88
CA SER A 11 3.60 12.18 -1.65
C SER A 11 3.70 10.91 -0.80
N LYS A 12 3.15 10.91 0.42
CA LYS A 12 3.13 9.71 1.26
C LYS A 12 1.99 8.79 0.82
N SER A 13 2.33 7.53 0.57
CA SER A 13 1.35 6.45 0.47
C SER A 13 0.67 6.24 1.81
N TYR A 14 -0.40 5.45 1.83
CA TYR A 14 -1.06 5.00 3.06
C TYR A 14 -0.07 4.41 4.08
N PHE A 15 1.05 3.86 3.61
CA PHE A 15 2.11 3.26 4.42
C PHE A 15 3.20 4.24 4.87
N GLY A 16 3.02 5.54 4.64
CA GLY A 16 3.94 6.59 5.11
C GLY A 16 5.25 6.73 4.32
N GLY A 17 5.46 5.89 3.31
CA GLY A 17 6.57 5.96 2.36
C GLY A 17 6.20 6.73 1.08
N PRO A 18 7.15 6.99 0.17
CA PRO A 18 6.85 7.61 -1.11
C PRO A 18 5.82 6.77 -1.90
N VAL A 19 4.92 7.44 -2.61
CA VAL A 19 4.00 6.77 -3.54
C VAL A 19 4.75 6.13 -4.71
N CYS A 20 4.33 4.94 -5.10
CA CYS A 20 4.85 4.28 -6.30
C CYS A 20 4.45 5.07 -7.55
N GLU A 21 5.36 5.17 -8.53
CA GLU A 21 5.07 5.86 -9.80
C GLU A 21 3.93 5.17 -10.57
N THR A 22 3.79 3.85 -10.39
CA THR A 22 2.72 3.04 -10.98
C THR A 22 1.99 2.30 -9.86
N ILE A 23 0.66 2.42 -9.84
CA ILE A 23 -0.18 1.64 -8.95
C ILE A 23 -0.31 0.22 -9.52
N VAL A 24 0.18 -0.77 -8.78
CA VAL A 24 0.07 -2.18 -9.12
C VAL A 24 -0.84 -2.83 -8.08
N ALA A 25 -1.94 -3.45 -8.52
CA ALA A 25 -2.95 -4.00 -7.61
C ALA A 25 -2.40 -5.12 -6.68
N GLY A 26 -1.28 -5.74 -7.03
CA GLY A 26 -0.64 -6.80 -6.24
C GLY A 26 0.36 -6.30 -5.19
N ASP A 27 0.70 -5.01 -5.17
CA ASP A 27 1.53 -4.41 -4.13
C ASP A 27 0.62 -4.01 -2.96
N ILE A 28 0.37 -4.96 -2.07
CA ILE A 28 -0.61 -4.78 -0.99
C ILE A 28 0.01 -4.20 0.28
N ASN A 29 1.35 -4.22 0.38
CA ASN A 29 2.10 -3.62 1.48
C ASN A 29 2.61 -2.19 1.16
N GLY A 30 2.48 -1.75 -0.09
CA GLY A 30 2.85 -0.43 -0.58
C GLY A 30 4.35 -0.16 -0.62
N ASP A 31 5.16 -1.18 -0.86
CA ASP A 31 6.63 -1.09 -0.96
C ASP A 31 7.16 -0.90 -2.39
N CYS A 32 6.25 -0.73 -3.36
CA CYS A 32 6.51 -0.58 -4.78
C CYS A 32 7.13 -1.82 -5.45
N LYS A 33 6.97 -2.98 -4.84
CA LYS A 33 7.36 -4.27 -5.40
C LYS A 33 6.19 -5.23 -5.28
N VAL A 34 6.16 -6.21 -6.16
CA VAL A 34 5.27 -7.37 -6.03
C VAL A 34 6.16 -8.58 -5.86
N ASN A 35 6.15 -9.17 -4.68
CA ASN A 35 7.01 -10.29 -4.34
C ASN A 35 6.36 -11.25 -3.32
N PHE A 36 7.15 -12.15 -2.74
CA PHE A 36 6.65 -13.15 -1.79
C PHE A 36 6.12 -12.55 -0.48
N VAL A 37 6.50 -11.32 -0.12
CA VAL A 37 5.96 -10.62 1.05
C VAL A 37 4.48 -10.29 0.86
N ASP A 38 4.08 -9.80 -0.31
CA ASP A 38 2.68 -9.58 -0.67
C ASP A 38 1.90 -10.89 -0.63
N PHE A 39 2.47 -11.95 -1.19
CA PHE A 39 1.87 -13.28 -1.14
C PHE A 39 1.68 -13.78 0.29
N ALA A 40 2.69 -13.61 1.15
CA ALA A 40 2.62 -14.02 2.55
C ALA A 40 1.53 -13.25 3.30
N LEU A 41 1.38 -11.95 3.06
CA LEU A 41 0.30 -11.13 3.64
C LEU A 41 -1.08 -11.62 3.20
N MET A 42 -1.27 -11.91 1.90
CA MET A 42 -2.53 -12.50 1.42
C MET A 42 -2.83 -13.85 2.07
N ALA A 43 -1.79 -14.69 2.24
CA ALA A 43 -1.93 -16.00 2.86
C ALA A 43 -2.26 -15.93 4.36
N LEU A 44 -1.70 -14.94 5.07
CA LEU A 44 -1.97 -14.72 6.49
C LEU A 44 -3.44 -14.37 6.75
N HIS A 45 -4.04 -13.58 5.87
CA HIS A 45 -5.43 -13.13 5.95
C HIS A 45 -6.39 -14.00 5.12
N TRP A 46 -5.95 -15.19 4.69
CA TRP A 46 -6.76 -16.06 3.86
C TRP A 46 -7.97 -16.59 4.64
N LEU A 47 -9.17 -16.36 4.08
CA LEU A 47 -10.47 -16.70 4.69
C LEU A 47 -10.73 -15.97 6.03
N GLU A 48 -10.00 -14.90 6.32
CA GLU A 48 -10.34 -14.04 7.45
C GLU A 48 -11.68 -13.34 7.19
N ASP A 49 -12.57 -13.45 8.16
CA ASP A 49 -13.89 -12.82 8.15
C ASP A 49 -13.95 -11.81 9.30
N ASN A 50 -14.36 -10.58 8.99
CA ASN A 50 -14.49 -9.48 9.95
C ASN A 50 -15.94 -9.32 10.41
N ASN A 51 -16.70 -10.41 10.44
CA ASN A 51 -18.07 -10.40 10.94
C ASN A 51 -18.08 -10.10 12.46
N PRO A 52 -18.79 -9.07 12.95
CA PRO A 52 -18.79 -8.65 14.35
C PRO A 52 -19.48 -9.63 15.32
#